data_AF-A0A6G3RY41-F1
#
_entry.id   AF-A0A6G3RY41-F1
#
_cell.length_a   1.000
_cell.length_b   1.000
_cell.length_c   1.000
_cell.angle_alpha   90.00
_cell.angle_beta   90.00
_cell.angle_gamma   90.00
#
_symmetry.space_group_name_H-M   'P 1'
#
loop_
_entity.id
_entity.type
_entity.pdbx_description
1 polymer ?
#
loop_
_entity_poly.entity_id
_entity_poly.type
_entity_poly.pdbx_seq_one_letter_code
_entity_poly.pdbx_strand_id
1 'polypeptide(L)'
;MEIVITDGTVKQARDVESSEAFRVRAIANHLPRPELIAAATIIHNLDENSTGIRFETNAGPVLLMLPVAAGFDFQLIHESETGPVILQSIKAAERGRILAPRVIAYRLSEALRTRGLK
;
A
#
# COMPACT_ATOMS: atom_id res chain seq x y z
N MET A 1 8.99 8.14 0.91
CA MET A 1 8.40 9.39 0.38
C MET A 1 6.89 9.36 0.61
N GLU A 2 6.22 10.50 0.81
CA GLU A 2 4.77 10.55 1.06
C GLU A 2 4.11 11.68 0.26
N ILE A 3 3.00 11.37 -0.44
CA ILE A 3 2.28 12.31 -1.30
C ILE A 3 0.77 12.27 -1.02
N VAL A 4 0.10 13.38 -1.32
CA VAL A 4 -1.35 13.51 -1.27
C VAL A 4 -1.88 13.94 -2.63
N ILE A 5 -2.99 13.35 -3.05
CA ILE A 5 -3.72 13.68 -4.28
C ILE A 5 -5.06 14.28 -3.84
N THR A 6 -5.31 15.51 -4.27
CA THR A 6 -6.56 16.23 -4.00
C THR A 6 -6.84 17.20 -5.14
N ASP A 7 -8.09 17.27 -5.57
CA ASP A 7 -8.54 18.06 -6.72
C ASP A 7 -7.70 17.77 -7.98
N GLY A 8 -7.37 16.50 -8.22
CA GLY A 8 -6.51 16.07 -9.34
C GLY A 8 -5.07 16.56 -9.27
N THR A 9 -4.65 17.12 -8.13
CA THR A 9 -3.32 17.70 -7.95
C THR A 9 -2.49 16.86 -6.98
N VAL A 10 -1.27 16.48 -7.41
CA VAL A 10 -0.30 15.79 -6.56
C VAL A 10 0.50 16.81 -5.73
N LYS A 11 0.52 16.65 -4.41
CA LYS A 11 1.26 17.50 -3.47
C LYS A 11 2.10 16.61 -2.54
N GLN A 12 3.17 17.15 -1.97
CA GLN A 12 3.81 16.47 -0.84
C GLN A 12 2.85 16.41 0.33
N ALA A 13 2.71 15.24 0.94
CA ALA A 13 1.87 15.11 2.12
C ALA A 13 2.53 15.87 3.27
N ARG A 14 1.82 16.86 3.79
CA ARG A 14 2.08 17.46 5.10
C ARG A 14 0.80 17.26 5.90
N ASP A 15 0.93 16.60 7.05
CA ASP A 15 -0.12 16.53 8.07
C ASP A 15 -1.38 15.71 7.71
N VAL A 16 -1.26 14.65 6.90
CA VAL A 16 -2.37 13.69 6.76
C VAL A 16 -2.49 12.85 8.04
N GLU A 17 -3.44 13.21 8.89
CA GLU A 17 -3.70 12.56 10.17
C GLU A 17 -5.00 11.74 10.11
N SER A 18 -4.88 10.49 9.68
CA SER A 18 -5.99 9.52 9.68
C SER A 18 -5.51 8.17 10.20
N SER A 19 -6.44 7.34 10.68
CA SER A 19 -6.10 6.00 11.19
C SER A 19 -5.45 5.11 10.13
N GLU A 20 -5.87 5.29 8.87
CA GLU A 20 -5.31 4.67 7.68
C GLU A 20 -3.87 5.18 7.45
N ALA A 21 -3.64 6.49 7.51
CA ALA A 21 -2.32 7.07 7.33
C ALA A 21 -1.31 6.55 8.38
N PHE A 22 -1.70 6.51 9.65
CA PHE A 22 -0.88 5.90 10.70
C PHE A 22 -0.57 4.43 10.40
N ARG A 23 -1.58 3.68 9.96
CA ARG A 23 -1.44 2.25 9.67
C ARG A 23 -0.53 1.99 8.47
N VAL A 24 -0.62 2.79 7.42
CA VAL A 24 0.23 2.69 6.22
C VAL A 24 1.67 3.02 6.53
N ARG A 25 1.93 4.12 7.25
CA ARG A 25 3.27 4.48 7.72
C ARG A 25 3.87 3.35 8.56
N ALA A 26 3.08 2.74 9.45
CA ALA A 26 3.52 1.59 10.24
C ALA A 26 3.87 0.36 9.37
N ILE A 27 3.09 0.06 8.33
CA ILE A 27 3.41 -1.04 7.39
C ILE A 27 4.71 -0.74 6.64
N ALA A 28 4.84 0.47 6.09
CA ALA A 28 6.03 0.90 5.34
C ALA A 28 7.30 0.80 6.21
N ASN A 29 7.23 1.22 7.47
CA ASN A 29 8.35 1.16 8.42
C ASN A 29 8.74 -0.27 8.82
N HIS A 30 7.85 -1.25 8.65
CA HIS A 30 8.11 -2.65 8.95
C HIS A 30 8.46 -3.50 7.72
N LEU A 31 8.67 -2.89 6.55
CA LEU A 31 9.13 -3.61 5.37
C LEU A 31 10.47 -4.29 5.67
N PRO A 32 10.59 -5.61 5.44
CA PRO A 32 11.75 -6.37 5.89
C PRO A 32 13.01 -6.17 5.03
N ARG A 33 12.88 -5.57 3.84
CA ARG A 33 13.96 -5.41 2.87
C ARG A 33 14.29 -3.91 2.65
N PRO A 34 15.56 -3.49 2.81
CA PRO A 34 15.95 -2.08 2.62
C PRO A 34 15.58 -1.51 1.24
N GLU A 35 15.67 -2.32 0.17
CA GLU A 35 15.28 -1.86 -1.17
C GLU A 35 13.79 -1.48 -1.25
N LEU A 36 12.92 -2.14 -0.49
CA LEU A 36 11.49 -1.85 -0.46
C LEU A 36 11.22 -0.58 0.32
N ILE A 37 11.94 -0.34 1.42
CA ILE A 37 11.83 0.90 2.20
C ILE A 37 12.20 2.10 1.33
N ALA A 38 13.32 1.99 0.60
CA ALA A 38 13.80 3.06 -0.29
C ALA A 38 12.84 3.31 -1.47
N ALA A 39 12.21 2.26 -1.99
CA ALA A 39 11.29 2.35 -3.13
C ALA A 39 9.84 2.68 -2.73
N ALA A 40 9.49 2.64 -1.43
CA ALA A 40 8.13 2.85 -0.97
C ALA A 40 7.72 4.33 -1.03
N THR A 41 6.63 4.59 -1.75
CA THR A 41 5.94 5.88 -1.74
C THR A 41 4.56 5.71 -1.13
N ILE A 42 4.31 6.37 -0.01
CA ILE A 42 2.98 6.40 0.60
C ILE A 42 2.12 7.40 -0.18
N ILE A 43 0.91 6.99 -0.53
CA ILE A 43 -0.05 7.79 -1.31
C ILE A 43 -1.33 7.94 -0.52
N HIS A 44 -1.77 9.18 -0.36
CA HIS A 44 -3.09 9.55 0.15
C HIS A 44 -3.91 10.14 -0.99
N ASN A 45 -4.83 9.38 -1.57
CA ASN A 45 -5.73 9.91 -2.59
C ASN A 45 -7.04 10.34 -1.93
N LEU A 46 -7.17 11.64 -1.64
CA LEU A 46 -8.38 12.20 -1.03
C LEU A 46 -9.55 12.23 -2.01
N ASP A 47 -9.27 12.33 -3.32
CA ASP A 47 -10.31 12.34 -4.37
C ASP A 47 -11.04 11.00 -4.44
N GLU A 48 -10.29 9.91 -4.29
CA GLU A 48 -10.83 8.53 -4.27
C GLU A 48 -11.01 7.98 -2.86
N ASN A 49 -10.76 8.81 -1.83
CA ASN A 49 -10.78 8.45 -0.42
C ASN A 49 -9.93 7.20 -0.10
N SER A 50 -8.80 7.00 -0.77
CA SER A 50 -7.93 5.84 -0.63
C SER A 50 -6.57 6.21 -0.06
N THR A 51 -5.92 5.26 0.62
CA THR A 51 -4.54 5.43 1.11
C THR A 51 -3.77 4.14 0.88
N GLY A 52 -2.51 4.22 0.50
CA GLY A 52 -1.73 3.03 0.18
C GLY A 52 -0.22 3.24 0.09
N ILE A 53 0.49 2.18 -0.30
CA ILE A 53 1.92 2.19 -0.58
C ILE A 53 2.14 1.80 -2.03
N ARG A 54 2.78 2.67 -2.81
CA ARG A 54 3.20 2.41 -4.19
C ARG A 54 4.67 2.00 -4.21
N PHE A 55 4.98 1.00 -5.03
CA PHE A 55 6.31 0.52 -5.35
C PHE A 55 6.51 0.58 -6.85
N GLU A 56 7.57 1.23 -7.30
CA GLU A 56 7.99 1.16 -8.71
C GLU A 56 8.74 -0.15 -8.94
N THR A 57 8.14 -1.07 -9.70
CA THR A 57 8.71 -2.40 -9.98
C THR A 57 9.14 -2.54 -11.44
N ASN A 58 9.92 -3.57 -11.75
CA ASN A 58 10.40 -3.81 -13.12
C ASN A 58 9.27 -4.11 -14.10
N ALA A 59 8.11 -4.59 -13.61
CA ALA A 59 6.94 -4.89 -14.42
C ALA A 59 5.90 -3.75 -14.42
N GLY A 60 6.22 -2.62 -13.79
CA GLY A 60 5.31 -1.48 -13.60
C GLY A 60 4.94 -1.25 -12.12
N PRO A 61 4.15 -0.21 -11.83
CA PRO A 61 3.84 0.19 -10.47
C PRO A 61 2.95 -0.82 -9.75
N VAL A 62 3.25 -1.09 -8.49
CA VAL A 62 2.43 -1.95 -7.61
C VAL A 62 1.96 -1.16 -6.40
N LEU A 63 0.66 -1.18 -6.13
CA LEU A 63 0.02 -0.47 -5.05
C LEU A 63 -0.54 -1.45 -4.01
N LEU A 64 -0.16 -1.26 -2.76
CA LEU A 64 -0.88 -1.82 -1.62
C LEU A 64 -1.92 -0.80 -1.16
N MET A 65 -3.19 -1.02 -1.44
CA MET A 65 -4.27 -0.12 -1.02
C MET A 65 -4.90 -0.57 0.29
N LEU A 66 -5.17 0.39 1.17
CA LEU A 66 -6.02 0.20 2.34
C LEU A 66 -7.47 0.45 1.94
N PRO A 67 -8.38 -0.40 2.43
CA PRO A 67 -9.78 -0.15 2.22
C PRO A 67 -10.28 0.99 3.10
N VAL A 68 -11.22 1.75 2.53
CA VAL A 68 -11.91 2.90 3.12
C VAL A 68 -12.97 2.48 4.16
N ALA A 69 -13.36 1.21 4.16
CA ALA A 69 -14.41 0.66 5.02
C ALA A 69 -13.92 -0.51 5.88
N ALA A 70 -14.37 -0.56 7.13
CA ALA A 70 -14.10 -1.65 8.05
C ALA A 70 -14.60 -2.98 7.47
N GLY A 71 -13.71 -3.99 7.40
CA GLY A 71 -14.05 -5.34 6.97
C GLY A 71 -13.52 -5.74 5.58
N PHE A 72 -12.86 -4.84 4.86
CA PHE A 72 -12.20 -5.17 3.61
C PHE A 72 -10.70 -5.48 3.79
N ASP A 73 -10.17 -6.22 2.82
CA ASP A 73 -8.80 -6.72 2.78
C ASP A 73 -7.86 -5.68 2.16
N PHE A 74 -6.57 -5.68 2.54
CA PHE A 74 -5.58 -4.91 1.80
C PHE A 74 -5.47 -5.49 0.39
N GLN A 75 -5.50 -4.65 -0.63
CA GLN A 75 -5.37 -5.13 -2.01
C GLN A 75 -4.00 -4.78 -2.55
N LEU A 76 -3.32 -5.78 -3.09
CA LEU A 76 -2.12 -5.59 -3.88
C LEU A 76 -2.55 -5.51 -5.35
N ILE A 77 -2.38 -4.34 -5.94
CA ILE A 77 -2.79 -4.03 -7.31
C ILE A 77 -1.55 -3.75 -8.13
N HIS A 78 -1.47 -4.33 -9.31
CA HIS A 78 -0.47 -4.01 -10.32
C HIS A 78 -1.11 -3.10 -11.35
N GLU A 79 -0.56 -1.90 -11.52
CA GLU A 79 -0.93 -1.01 -12.61
C GLU A 79 -0.16 -1.44 -13.86
N SER A 80 -0.79 -2.24 -14.72
CA SER A 80 -0.24 -2.59 -16.02
C SER A 80 -0.76 -1.65 -17.11
N GLU A 81 -0.13 -1.69 -18.27
CA GLU A 81 -0.57 -0.93 -19.46
C GLU A 81 -1.99 -1.30 -19.92
N THR A 82 -2.45 -2.51 -19.57
CA THR A 82 -3.80 -3.00 -19.87
C THR A 82 -4.83 -2.66 -18.79
N GLY A 83 -4.44 -1.93 -17.76
CA GLY A 83 -5.27 -1.53 -16.63
C GLY A 83 -4.89 -2.21 -15.30
N PRO A 84 -5.55 -1.82 -14.20
CA PRO A 84 -5.24 -2.34 -12.86
C PRO A 84 -5.63 -3.81 -12.71
N VAL A 85 -4.70 -4.62 -12.20
CA VAL A 85 -4.91 -6.05 -11.92
C VAL A 85 -4.70 -6.32 -10.43
N ILE A 86 -5.68 -6.93 -9.77
CA ILE A 86 -5.55 -7.35 -8.37
C ILE A 86 -4.66 -8.60 -8.32
N LEU A 87 -3.44 -8.45 -7.82
CA LEU A 87 -2.49 -9.55 -7.64
C LEU A 87 -2.79 -10.41 -6.41
N GLN A 88 -3.29 -9.78 -5.34
CA GLN A 88 -3.55 -10.45 -4.08
C GLN A 88 -4.48 -9.61 -3.19
N SER A 89 -5.37 -10.27 -2.46
CA SER A 89 -6.09 -9.68 -1.32
C SER A 89 -5.51 -10.24 -0.03
N ILE A 90 -5.01 -9.38 0.84
CA ILE A 90 -4.46 -9.72 2.15
C ILE A 90 -5.53 -9.41 3.19
N LYS A 91 -6.11 -10.45 3.76
CA LYS A 91 -7.18 -10.32 4.75
C LYS A 91 -6.78 -9.45 5.93
N ALA A 92 -7.40 -8.28 6.06
CA ALA A 92 -7.06 -7.34 7.14
C ALA A 92 -7.49 -7.88 8.52
N ALA A 93 -8.50 -8.76 8.53
CA ALA A 93 -8.94 -9.51 9.69
C ALA A 93 -8.80 -11.02 9.44
N GLU A 94 -8.08 -11.72 10.31
CA GLU A 94 -8.00 -13.18 10.28
C GLU A 94 -8.58 -13.72 11.60
N ARG A 95 -9.63 -14.54 11.51
CA ARG A 95 -10.33 -15.13 12.68
C ARG A 95 -10.68 -14.09 13.77
N GLY A 96 -11.21 -12.93 13.36
CA GLY A 96 -11.65 -11.87 14.27
C GLY A 96 -10.54 -10.98 14.84
N ARG A 97 -9.29 -11.09 14.35
CA ARG A 97 -8.17 -10.23 14.79
C ARG A 97 -7.66 -9.37 13.65
N ILE A 98 -7.49 -8.07 13.92
CA ILE A 98 -6.84 -7.13 13.01
C ILE A 98 -5.37 -7.55 12.85
N LEU A 99 -4.91 -7.75 11.62
CA LEU A 99 -3.52 -8.06 11.36
C LEU A 99 -2.62 -6.89 11.76
N ALA A 100 -1.55 -7.22 12.48
CA ALA A 100 -0.51 -6.26 12.84
C ALA A 100 0.21 -5.74 11.58
N PRO A 101 0.61 -4.45 11.54
CA PRO A 101 1.32 -3.85 10.42
C PRO A 101 2.53 -4.67 9.94
N ARG A 102 3.32 -5.23 10.87
CA ARG A 102 4.47 -6.09 10.57
C ARG A 102 4.11 -7.35 9.78
N VAL A 103 2.97 -7.97 10.07
CA VAL A 103 2.51 -9.17 9.35
C VAL A 103 2.13 -8.81 7.92
N ILE A 104 1.47 -7.66 7.73
CA ILE A 104 1.09 -7.16 6.40
C ILE A 104 2.35 -6.82 5.59
N ALA A 105 3.32 -6.14 6.20
CA ALA A 105 4.60 -5.81 5.56
C ALA A 105 5.36 -7.07 5.10
N TYR A 106 5.39 -8.12 5.93
CA TYR A 106 5.98 -9.41 5.57
C TYR A 106 5.24 -10.07 4.40
N ARG A 107 3.90 -10.15 4.45
CA ARG A 107 3.10 -10.75 3.37
C ARG A 107 3.24 -9.98 2.05
N LEU A 108 3.30 -8.66 2.11
CA LEU A 108 3.58 -7.80 0.97
C LEU A 108 4.96 -8.10 0.37
N SER A 109 6.01 -8.13 1.20
CA SER A 109 7.37 -8.42 0.73
C SER A 109 7.47 -9.79 0.07
N GLU A 110 6.84 -10.82 0.65
CA GLU A 110 6.79 -12.16 0.07
C GLU A 110 5.99 -12.19 -1.24
N ALA A 111 4.87 -11.45 -1.33
CA ALA A 111 4.08 -11.37 -2.54
C ALA A 111 4.85 -10.73 -3.71
N LEU A 112 5.64 -9.69 -3.44
CA LEU A 112 6.52 -9.05 -4.42
C LEU A 112 7.67 -9.98 -4.84
N ARG A 113 8.30 -10.65 -3.86
CA ARG A 113 9.43 -11.57 -4.10
C ARG A 113 9.03 -12.78 -4.93
N THR A 114 7.93 -13.44 -4.56
CA THR A 114 7.43 -14.65 -5.25
C THR A 114 7.00 -14.38 -6.68
N ARG A 115 6.64 -13.13 -7.02
CA ARG A 115 6.25 -12.70 -8.36
C ARG A 115 7.40 -12.05 -9.15
N GLY A 116 8.61 -11.98 -8.58
CA GLY A 116 9.77 -11.37 -9.24
C GLY A 116 9.63 -9.85 -9.49
N LEU A 117 8.80 -9.17 -8.72
CA LEU A 117 8.53 -7.74 -8.89
C LEU A 117 9.57 -6.88 -8.15
N LYS A 118 10.02 -7.33 -6.98
CA LYS A 118 11.13 -6.78 -6.20
C LYS A 118 11.75 -7.86 -5.35
#